data_AF-A0A7K5IP60-F1
#
_entry.id   AF-A0A7K5IP60-F1
#
_cell.length_a   1.000
_cell.length_b   1.000
_cell.length_c   1.000
_cell.angle_alpha   90.00
_cell.angle_beta   90.00
_cell.angle_gamma   90.00
#
_symmetry.space_group_name_H-M   'P 1'
#
loop_
_entity.id
_entity.type
_entity.pdbx_description
1 polymer ?
#
loop_
_entity_poly.entity_id
_entity_poly.type
_entity_poly.pdbx_seq_one_letter_code
_entity_poly.pdbx_strand_id
1 'polypeptide(L)'
;MSKRKLKESSAESAESISQVQKILRERFCHYCAAGKLFGMEQQYRHLLELLKRTMVHGESNSALIIGPRGSGKTTLLNHVLKDLREMKQVGEDLLEVHLNGKNPFLPGLLQTNDRVALKEITRQLQLENVVGDKVFGSFAENLAFLLEALRKGNRTSSCPILFVLDEFDLFVHHKNQTLLYNLFDISQSAQTPVTVIGLTCRQDILELLEKRVKSRFSHRQIYLMNSFDFKQYIKIFKEQLSLPAEFPDESFAEKWNNSVQHLSEDKTVQDVLQNLFQHSKDLRSLHLILV
;
A
#
# COMPACT_ATOMS: atom_id res chain seq x y z
N MET A 1 -28.55 -13.10 46.24
CA MET A 1 -28.15 -11.96 45.38
C MET A 1 -26.75 -12.08 44.74
N SER A 2 -25.85 -12.93 45.25
CA SER A 2 -24.47 -13.04 44.70
C SER A 2 -24.36 -13.72 43.32
N LYS A 3 -25.19 -14.73 43.01
CA LYS A 3 -25.13 -15.46 41.73
C LYS A 3 -25.64 -14.67 40.50
N ARG A 4 -26.44 -13.62 40.67
CA ARG A 4 -26.94 -12.78 39.56
C ARG A 4 -25.88 -11.78 39.08
N LYS A 5 -25.18 -11.12 40.02
CA LYS A 5 -24.04 -10.24 39.73
C LYS A 5 -22.89 -10.96 39.02
N LEU A 6 -22.58 -12.20 39.42
CA LEU A 6 -21.57 -13.02 38.74
C LEU A 6 -21.94 -13.39 37.30
N LYS A 7 -23.25 -13.53 37.02
CA LYS A 7 -23.76 -13.87 35.68
C LYS A 7 -23.76 -12.65 34.75
N GLU A 8 -24.12 -11.48 35.28
CA GLU A 8 -24.04 -10.19 34.57
C GLU A 8 -22.58 -9.83 34.25
N SER A 9 -21.65 -9.94 35.22
CA SER A 9 -20.22 -9.70 34.96
C SER A 9 -19.61 -10.69 33.96
N SER A 10 -20.10 -11.94 33.93
CA SER A 10 -19.65 -12.92 32.95
C SER A 10 -20.15 -12.63 31.54
N ALA A 11 -21.35 -12.07 31.41
CA ALA A 11 -21.94 -11.68 30.13
C ALA A 11 -21.25 -10.43 29.57
N GLU A 12 -21.01 -9.42 30.41
CA GLU A 12 -20.22 -8.23 30.06
C GLU A 12 -18.81 -8.63 29.61
N SER A 13 -18.13 -9.51 30.35
CA SER A 13 -16.79 -9.99 29.95
C SER A 13 -16.79 -10.76 28.63
N ALA A 14 -17.85 -11.50 28.32
CA ALA A 14 -17.96 -12.24 27.06
C ALA A 14 -18.17 -11.31 25.86
N GLU A 15 -18.92 -10.22 26.06
CA GLU A 15 -19.12 -9.19 25.06
C GLU A 15 -17.82 -8.42 24.79
N SER A 16 -17.07 -8.02 25.84
CA SER A 16 -15.76 -7.38 25.69
C SER A 16 -14.76 -8.30 24.98
N ILE A 17 -14.74 -9.61 25.28
CA ILE A 17 -13.87 -10.58 24.58
C ILE A 17 -14.24 -10.70 23.09
N SER A 18 -15.54 -10.73 22.76
CA SER A 18 -16.00 -10.76 21.37
C SER A 18 -15.58 -9.50 20.61
N GLN A 19 -15.66 -8.33 21.26
CA GLN A 19 -15.18 -7.07 20.71
C GLN A 19 -13.66 -7.09 20.48
N VAL A 20 -12.87 -7.60 21.43
CA VAL A 20 -11.42 -7.79 21.24
C VAL A 20 -11.12 -8.69 20.06
N GLN A 21 -11.79 -9.85 19.96
CA GLN A 21 -11.59 -10.77 18.84
C GLN A 21 -11.91 -10.09 17.52
N LYS A 22 -12.97 -9.28 17.46
CA LYS A 22 -13.32 -8.51 16.26
C LYS A 22 -12.21 -7.52 15.89
N ILE A 23 -11.74 -6.72 16.85
CA ILE A 23 -10.67 -5.74 16.63
C ILE A 23 -9.37 -6.41 16.17
N LEU A 24 -8.97 -7.50 16.82
CA LEU A 24 -7.74 -8.22 16.48
C LEU A 24 -7.85 -8.92 15.13
N ARG A 25 -9.00 -9.54 14.82
CA ARG A 25 -9.24 -10.13 13.49
C ARG A 25 -9.26 -9.05 12.40
N GLU A 26 -9.84 -7.89 12.65
CA GLU A 26 -9.79 -6.76 11.72
C GLU A 26 -8.37 -6.23 11.53
N ARG A 27 -7.53 -6.28 12.56
CA ARG A 27 -6.12 -5.86 12.49
C ARG A 27 -5.23 -6.87 11.74
N PHE A 28 -5.46 -8.17 11.94
CA PHE A 28 -4.60 -9.23 11.39
C PHE A 28 -5.08 -9.76 10.03
N CYS A 29 -6.39 -9.94 9.85
CA CYS A 29 -6.97 -10.57 8.65
C CYS A 29 -7.31 -9.55 7.56
N HIS A 30 -7.86 -8.40 7.93
CA HIS A 30 -8.01 -7.31 6.97
C HIS A 30 -6.67 -6.59 6.89
N TYR A 31 -6.21 -6.33 5.66
CA TYR A 31 -5.01 -5.53 5.39
C TYR A 31 -5.33 -4.07 5.76
N CYS A 32 -5.53 -3.83 7.04
CA CYS A 32 -6.08 -2.60 7.59
C CYS A 32 -5.01 -1.52 7.44
N ALA A 33 -5.31 -0.54 6.59
CA ALA A 33 -4.50 0.65 6.31
C ALA A 33 -4.26 1.54 7.55
N ALA A 34 -4.78 1.17 8.72
CA ALA A 34 -4.64 1.88 9.99
C ALA A 34 -3.56 1.29 10.91
N GLY A 35 -2.83 0.27 10.47
CA GLY A 35 -1.69 -0.26 11.22
C GLY A 35 -0.54 0.75 11.26
N LYS A 36 0.00 1.02 12.46
CA LYS A 36 1.19 1.85 12.64
C LYS A 36 2.35 1.30 11.81
N LEU A 37 3.06 2.18 11.11
CA LEU A 37 4.24 1.81 10.34
C LEU A 37 5.43 1.61 11.28
N PHE A 38 6.00 0.42 11.30
CA PHE A 38 7.16 0.12 12.13
C PHE A 38 8.45 0.25 11.32
N GLY A 39 9.37 1.10 11.77
CA GLY A 39 10.72 1.19 11.20
C GLY A 39 10.78 1.69 9.75
N MET A 40 9.69 2.22 9.20
CA MET A 40 9.59 2.69 7.81
C MET A 40 9.42 4.21 7.71
N GLU A 41 9.78 4.93 8.78
CA GLU A 41 9.56 6.37 8.91
C GLU A 41 10.31 7.20 7.86
N GLN A 42 11.55 6.81 7.52
CA GLN A 42 12.34 7.52 6.51
C GLN A 42 11.75 7.34 5.12
N GLN A 43 11.36 6.11 4.78
CA GLN A 43 10.76 5.76 3.51
C GLN A 43 9.36 6.37 3.36
N TYR A 44 8.60 6.39 4.45
CA TYR A 44 7.33 7.11 4.56
C TYR A 44 7.51 8.60 4.26
N ARG A 45 8.46 9.28 4.91
CA ARG A 45 8.73 10.71 4.67
C ARG A 45 9.12 10.98 3.23
N HIS A 46 10.00 10.16 2.66
CA HIS A 46 10.41 10.30 1.26
C HIS A 46 9.22 10.16 0.32
N LEU A 47 8.40 9.12 0.51
CA LEU A 47 7.24 8.86 -0.35
C LEU A 47 6.18 9.97 -0.21
N LEU A 48 5.93 10.42 1.02
CA LEU A 48 5.03 11.52 1.33
C LEU A 48 5.50 12.82 0.65
N GLU A 49 6.79 13.14 0.75
CA GLU A 49 7.36 14.32 0.12
C GLU A 49 7.24 14.27 -1.42
N LEU A 50 7.53 13.11 -2.02
CA LEU A 50 7.39 12.92 -3.47
C LEU A 50 5.96 13.19 -3.93
N LEU A 51 4.98 12.57 -3.27
CA LEU A 51 3.57 12.74 -3.63
C LEU A 51 3.08 14.17 -3.35
N LYS A 52 3.51 14.80 -2.25
CA LYS A 52 3.22 16.21 -1.98
C LYS A 52 3.71 17.13 -3.08
N ARG A 53 4.93 16.92 -3.59
CA ARG A 53 5.48 17.72 -4.70
C ARG A 53 4.65 17.57 -5.96
N THR A 54 4.21 16.34 -6.28
CA THR A 54 3.30 16.12 -7.41
C THR A 54 1.98 16.88 -7.24
N MET A 55 1.37 16.84 -6.05
CA MET A 55 0.08 17.49 -5.82
C MET A 55 0.17 19.02 -5.80
N VAL A 56 1.20 19.58 -5.15
CA VAL A 56 1.32 21.03 -4.91
C VAL A 56 2.03 21.74 -6.07
N HIS A 57 3.10 21.15 -6.60
CA HIS A 57 3.92 21.75 -7.64
C HIS A 57 3.60 21.25 -9.03
N GLY A 58 2.75 20.22 -9.17
CA GLY A 58 2.45 19.60 -10.46
C GLY A 58 3.65 18.86 -11.06
N GLU A 59 4.63 18.47 -10.24
CA GLU A 59 5.82 17.76 -10.69
C GLU A 59 5.48 16.30 -11.01
N SER A 60 5.77 15.87 -12.23
CA SER A 60 5.68 14.45 -12.59
C SER A 60 6.88 13.69 -12.03
N ASN A 61 6.62 12.52 -11.44
CA ASN A 61 7.65 11.75 -10.75
C ASN A 61 7.47 10.25 -11.03
N SER A 62 8.57 9.51 -11.01
CA SER A 62 8.53 8.04 -10.95
C SER A 62 9.31 7.55 -9.75
N ALA A 63 8.90 6.43 -9.13
CA ALA A 63 9.62 5.79 -8.04
C ALA A 63 9.35 4.29 -8.00
N LEU A 64 10.33 3.53 -7.51
CA LEU A 64 10.19 2.09 -7.29
C LEU A 64 10.37 1.77 -5.80
N ILE A 65 9.39 1.09 -5.22
CA ILE A 65 9.44 0.56 -3.86
C ILE A 65 9.85 -0.91 -3.93
N ILE A 66 11.04 -1.20 -3.42
CA ILE A 66 11.68 -2.52 -3.54
C ILE A 66 11.86 -3.12 -2.14
N GLY A 67 11.31 -4.30 -1.92
CA GLY A 67 11.44 -4.98 -0.64
C GLY A 67 10.86 -6.40 -0.67
N PRO A 68 11.26 -7.30 0.23
CA PRO A 68 10.75 -8.67 0.24
C PRO A 68 9.23 -8.72 0.34
N ARG A 69 8.62 -9.85 -0.04
CA ARG A 69 7.18 -10.05 0.17
C ARG A 69 6.88 -9.97 1.67
N GLY A 70 5.77 -9.31 2.02
CA GLY A 70 5.39 -9.08 3.41
C GLY A 70 6.00 -7.85 4.08
N SER A 71 6.97 -7.17 3.47
CA SER A 71 7.61 -5.94 4.01
C SER A 71 6.70 -4.72 4.14
N GLY A 72 5.39 -4.82 3.92
CA GLY A 72 4.45 -3.70 4.06
C GLY A 72 4.52 -2.64 2.96
N LYS A 73 4.99 -2.97 1.75
CA LYS A 73 5.08 -2.00 0.62
C LYS A 73 3.73 -1.33 0.32
N THR A 74 2.68 -2.15 0.18
CA THR A 74 1.32 -1.68 -0.08
C THR A 74 0.75 -0.95 1.13
N THR A 75 1.03 -1.40 2.35
CA THR A 75 0.64 -0.70 3.59
C THR A 75 1.26 0.70 3.67
N LEU A 76 2.54 0.84 3.35
CA LEU A 76 3.24 2.12 3.31
C LEU A 76 2.55 3.09 2.36
N LEU A 77 2.26 2.64 1.13
CA LEU A 77 1.60 3.47 0.13
C LEU A 77 0.20 3.88 0.58
N ASN A 78 -0.62 2.93 1.06
CA ASN A 78 -1.99 3.22 1.51
C ASN A 78 -2.01 4.19 2.70
N HIS A 79 -1.05 4.08 3.62
CA HIS A 79 -0.93 5.00 4.75
C HIS A 79 -0.57 6.42 4.27
N VAL A 80 0.41 6.55 3.37
CA VAL A 80 0.76 7.85 2.78
C VAL A 80 -0.43 8.46 2.03
N LEU A 81 -1.17 7.66 1.27
CA LEU A 81 -2.36 8.14 0.55
C LEU A 81 -3.48 8.58 1.51
N LYS A 82 -3.69 7.84 2.60
CA LYS A 82 -4.64 8.25 3.64
C LYS A 82 -4.27 9.60 4.24
N ASP A 83 -3.02 9.77 4.63
CA ASP A 83 -2.55 11.03 5.23
C ASP A 83 -2.62 12.20 4.24
N LEU A 84 -2.36 11.95 2.94
CA LEU A 84 -2.50 12.97 1.90
C LEU A 84 -3.95 13.40 1.69
N ARG A 85 -4.91 12.48 1.75
CA ARG A 85 -6.34 12.80 1.65
C ARG A 85 -6.85 13.61 2.84
N GLU A 86 -6.28 13.39 4.02
CA GLU A 86 -6.61 14.17 5.23
C GLU A 86 -6.05 15.60 5.18
N MET A 87 -4.99 15.85 4.37
CA MET A 87 -4.40 17.18 4.22
C MET A 87 -5.23 18.08 3.29
N LYS A 88 -5.95 19.03 3.88
CA LYS A 88 -6.79 20.05 3.18
C LYS A 88 -6.10 20.88 2.09
N GLN A 89 -4.76 20.87 2.01
CA GLN A 89 -3.99 21.58 0.97
C GLN A 89 -3.96 20.82 -0.37
N VAL A 90 -4.27 19.52 -0.35
CA VAL A 90 -4.38 18.69 -1.55
C VAL A 90 -5.86 18.69 -1.91
N GLY A 91 -6.22 19.34 -3.03
CA GLY A 91 -7.59 19.28 -3.54
C GLY A 91 -8.04 17.84 -3.71
N GLU A 92 -9.35 17.58 -3.57
CA GLU A 92 -9.99 16.25 -3.68
C GLU A 92 -9.82 15.56 -5.05
N ASP A 93 -8.95 16.08 -5.91
CA ASP A 93 -8.79 15.75 -7.32
C ASP A 93 -7.62 14.76 -7.59
N LEU A 94 -7.12 13.98 -6.61
CA LEU A 94 -6.12 12.94 -6.94
C LEU A 94 -6.82 11.73 -7.56
N LEU A 95 -6.52 11.45 -8.83
CA LEU A 95 -6.99 10.23 -9.49
C LEU A 95 -5.97 9.11 -9.29
N GLU A 96 -6.39 8.06 -8.59
CA GLU A 96 -5.57 6.88 -8.36
C GLU A 96 -5.92 5.78 -9.36
N VAL A 97 -4.91 5.24 -10.03
CA VAL A 97 -5.03 4.12 -10.95
C VAL A 97 -4.17 2.97 -10.45
N HIS A 98 -4.81 1.92 -9.95
CA HIS A 98 -4.16 0.72 -9.41
C HIS A 98 -4.13 -0.37 -10.46
N LEU A 99 -2.94 -0.64 -10.98
CA LEU A 99 -2.66 -1.71 -11.93
C LEU A 99 -1.96 -2.84 -11.19
N ASN A 100 -2.73 -3.88 -10.88
CA ASN A 100 -2.17 -5.08 -10.31
C ASN A 100 -1.77 -6.03 -11.44
N GLY A 101 -0.54 -6.56 -11.37
CA GLY A 101 -0.15 -7.69 -12.23
C GLY A 101 -1.09 -8.90 -12.09
N LYS A 102 -1.75 -9.05 -10.92
CA LYS A 102 -2.82 -10.01 -10.63
C LYS A 102 -4.17 -9.30 -10.46
N ASN A 103 -5.13 -9.54 -11.34
CA ASN A 103 -6.48 -9.01 -11.19
C ASN A 103 -7.22 -9.73 -10.03
N PRO A 104 -7.70 -9.02 -8.98
CA PRO A 104 -8.42 -9.65 -7.87
C PRO A 104 -9.86 -10.06 -8.22
N PHE A 105 -10.46 -9.52 -9.27
CA PHE A 105 -11.84 -9.83 -9.67
C PHE A 105 -11.97 -10.97 -10.69
N LEU A 106 -10.85 -11.42 -11.29
CA LEU A 106 -10.81 -12.52 -12.24
C LEU A 106 -9.56 -13.37 -12.00
N PRO A 107 -9.63 -14.44 -11.18
CA PRO A 107 -8.53 -15.36 -11.00
C PRO A 107 -8.22 -16.04 -12.34
N GLY A 108 -7.15 -15.62 -13.02
CA GLY A 108 -6.71 -16.21 -14.29
C GLY A 108 -6.23 -15.21 -15.35
N LEU A 109 -6.59 -13.93 -15.26
CA LEU A 109 -5.96 -12.89 -16.09
C LEU A 109 -4.91 -12.15 -15.27
N LEU A 110 -3.67 -12.60 -15.40
CA LEU A 110 -2.55 -11.65 -15.39
C LEU A 110 -2.90 -10.52 -16.38
N GLN A 111 -2.57 -9.27 -16.08
CA GLN A 111 -2.56 -8.22 -17.11
C GLN A 111 -1.42 -8.49 -18.10
N THR A 112 -1.37 -9.68 -18.73
CA THR A 112 -0.29 -10.15 -19.61
C THR A 112 -0.09 -9.28 -20.85
N ASN A 113 -1.07 -8.43 -21.17
CA ASN A 113 -1.07 -7.61 -22.36
C ASN A 113 -1.32 -6.15 -21.99
N ASP A 114 -0.48 -5.25 -22.52
CA ASP A 114 -0.59 -3.79 -22.34
C ASP A 114 -1.98 -3.24 -22.71
N ARG A 115 -2.70 -3.91 -23.63
CA ARG A 115 -4.08 -3.56 -24.00
C ARG A 115 -5.09 -3.74 -22.86
N VAL A 116 -4.92 -4.77 -22.03
CA VAL A 116 -5.80 -5.02 -20.87
C VAL A 116 -5.52 -4.00 -19.78
N ALA A 117 -4.24 -3.70 -19.54
CA ALA A 117 -3.84 -2.63 -18.63
C ALA A 117 -4.45 -1.28 -19.06
N LEU A 118 -4.40 -0.96 -20.37
CA LEU A 118 -4.98 0.27 -20.88
C LEU A 118 -6.51 0.36 -20.69
N LYS A 119 -7.23 -0.73 -20.95
CA LYS A 119 -8.68 -0.79 -20.67
C LYS A 119 -8.97 -0.56 -19.19
N GLU A 120 -8.16 -1.14 -18.31
CA GLU A 120 -8.29 -0.94 -16.87
C GLU A 120 -7.99 0.51 -16.46
N ILE A 121 -6.98 1.15 -17.05
CA ILE A 121 -6.72 2.58 -16.89
C ILE A 121 -7.94 3.40 -17.31
N THR A 122 -8.50 3.15 -18.50
CA THR A 122 -9.70 3.86 -18.99
C THR A 122 -10.89 3.69 -18.06
N ARG A 123 -11.10 2.46 -17.54
CA ARG A 123 -12.18 2.14 -16.61
C ARG A 123 -12.03 2.87 -15.29
N GLN A 124 -10.84 2.84 -14.68
CA GLN A 124 -10.59 3.50 -13.38
C GLN A 124 -10.66 5.02 -13.47
N LEU A 125 -10.28 5.59 -14.62
CA LEU A 125 -10.42 7.02 -14.91
C LEU A 125 -11.84 7.43 -15.32
N GLN A 126 -12.80 6.48 -15.42
CA GLN A 126 -14.19 6.72 -15.83
C GLN A 126 -14.33 7.35 -17.23
N LEU A 127 -13.36 7.12 -18.11
CA LEU A 127 -13.32 7.68 -19.47
C LEU A 127 -13.91 6.75 -20.53
N GLU A 128 -14.59 5.67 -20.13
CA GLU A 128 -15.18 4.69 -21.05
C GLU A 128 -16.14 5.33 -22.06
N ASN A 129 -16.94 6.30 -21.60
CA ASN A 129 -17.89 7.05 -22.43
C ASN A 129 -17.20 7.99 -23.43
N VAL A 130 -15.96 8.43 -23.14
CA VAL A 130 -15.17 9.33 -23.98
C VAL A 130 -14.39 8.56 -25.05
N VAL A 131 -14.02 7.32 -24.72
CA VAL A 131 -13.26 6.41 -25.59
C VAL A 131 -14.18 5.69 -26.58
N GLY A 132 -15.37 5.24 -26.17
CA GLY A 132 -16.46 4.73 -27.03
C GLY A 132 -16.00 4.04 -28.32
N ASP A 133 -16.32 4.63 -29.47
CA ASP A 133 -16.03 4.13 -30.82
C ASP A 133 -14.68 4.58 -31.41
N LYS A 134 -13.80 5.25 -30.63
CA LYS A 134 -12.54 5.76 -31.15
C LYS A 134 -11.52 4.63 -31.30
N VAL A 135 -11.13 4.35 -32.54
CA VAL A 135 -10.03 3.44 -32.85
C VAL A 135 -8.71 4.22 -32.82
N PHE A 136 -7.91 4.02 -31.78
CA PHE A 136 -6.57 4.59 -31.68
C PHE A 136 -5.56 3.74 -32.46
N GLY A 137 -4.68 4.38 -33.23
CA GLY A 137 -3.66 3.71 -34.03
C GLY A 137 -2.53 3.14 -33.17
N SER A 138 -2.11 3.89 -32.15
CA SER A 138 -1.05 3.49 -31.24
C SER A 138 -1.44 3.54 -29.75
N PHE A 139 -0.69 2.82 -28.93
CA PHE A 139 -0.84 2.86 -27.46
C PHE A 139 -0.58 4.27 -26.91
N ALA A 140 0.44 4.95 -27.44
CA ALA A 140 0.82 6.29 -27.01
C ALA A 140 -0.29 7.31 -27.26
N GLU A 141 -0.94 7.26 -28.43
CA GLU A 141 -2.06 8.13 -28.78
C GLU A 141 -3.26 7.92 -27.86
N ASN A 142 -3.60 6.66 -27.54
CA ASN A 142 -4.71 6.38 -26.64
C ASN A 142 -4.42 6.91 -25.23
N LEU A 143 -3.22 6.66 -24.70
CA LEU A 143 -2.84 7.15 -23.38
C LEU A 143 -2.76 8.69 -23.34
N ALA A 144 -2.19 9.32 -24.37
CA ALA A 144 -2.18 10.78 -24.49
C ALA A 144 -3.60 11.36 -24.56
N PHE A 145 -4.50 10.74 -25.32
CA PHE A 145 -5.89 11.14 -25.41
C PHE A 145 -6.62 11.03 -24.06
N LEU A 146 -6.41 9.94 -23.32
CA LEU A 146 -6.97 9.76 -21.98
C LEU A 146 -6.51 10.87 -21.03
N LEU A 147 -5.22 11.19 -21.05
CA LEU A 147 -4.65 12.24 -20.21
C LEU A 147 -5.10 13.64 -20.63
N GLU A 148 -5.28 13.88 -21.93
CA GLU A 148 -5.81 15.15 -22.43
C GLU A 148 -7.29 15.33 -22.05
N ALA A 149 -8.08 14.26 -22.05
CA ALA A 149 -9.46 14.29 -21.57
C ALA A 149 -9.56 14.66 -20.07
N LEU A 150 -8.53 14.36 -19.28
CA LEU A 150 -8.43 14.72 -17.85
C LEU A 150 -7.86 16.12 -17.62
N ARG A 151 -7.36 16.78 -18.66
CA ARG A 151 -6.91 18.16 -18.58
C ARG A 151 -8.13 19.08 -18.53
N LYS A 152 -8.55 19.49 -17.33
CA LYS A 152 -9.47 20.63 -17.16
C LYS A 152 -8.86 21.82 -17.91
N GLY A 153 -9.64 22.51 -18.75
CA GLY A 153 -9.18 23.46 -19.78
C GLY A 153 -8.32 24.67 -19.38
N ASN A 154 -7.81 24.74 -18.14
CA ASN A 154 -6.84 25.73 -17.69
C ASN A 154 -5.45 25.09 -17.59
N ARG A 155 -4.44 25.77 -18.17
CA ARG A 155 -3.02 25.39 -18.17
C ARG A 155 -2.39 25.23 -16.77
N THR A 156 -3.11 25.53 -15.70
CA THR A 156 -2.61 25.60 -14.31
C THR A 156 -3.31 24.66 -13.33
N SER A 157 -4.35 23.93 -13.75
CA SER A 157 -5.12 23.04 -12.85
C SER A 157 -5.44 21.72 -13.54
N SER A 158 -4.40 20.96 -13.90
CA SER A 158 -4.55 19.58 -14.32
C SER A 158 -4.69 18.68 -13.09
N CYS A 159 -5.65 17.77 -13.17
CA CYS A 159 -5.93 16.78 -12.14
C CYS A 159 -4.73 15.82 -12.06
N PRO A 160 -4.03 15.73 -10.91
CA PRO A 160 -2.87 14.87 -10.80
C PRO A 160 -3.27 13.40 -10.75
N ILE A 161 -2.49 12.56 -11.44
CA ILE A 161 -2.79 11.13 -11.60
C ILE A 161 -1.67 10.33 -10.97
N LEU A 162 -2.04 9.38 -10.11
CA LEU A 162 -1.13 8.42 -9.51
C LEU A 162 -1.36 7.04 -10.12
N PHE A 163 -0.38 6.52 -10.84
CA PHE A 163 -0.32 5.13 -11.28
C PHE A 163 0.43 4.29 -10.25
N VAL A 164 -0.24 3.29 -9.69
CA VAL A 164 0.34 2.28 -8.81
C VAL A 164 0.43 0.97 -9.58
N LEU A 165 1.65 0.49 -9.80
CA LEU A 165 1.95 -0.77 -10.49
C LEU A 165 2.36 -1.82 -9.45
N ASP A 166 1.44 -2.67 -9.02
CA ASP A 166 1.76 -3.78 -8.11
C ASP A 166 2.27 -5.01 -8.87
N GLU A 167 3.22 -5.73 -8.27
CA GLU A 167 4.01 -6.77 -8.95
C GLU A 167 4.68 -6.24 -10.23
N PHE A 168 5.40 -5.11 -10.11
CA PHE A 168 6.04 -4.39 -11.21
C PHE A 168 6.91 -5.29 -12.11
N ASP A 169 7.52 -6.34 -11.55
CA ASP A 169 8.31 -7.35 -12.27
C ASP A 169 7.54 -8.05 -13.39
N LEU A 170 6.22 -8.24 -13.26
CA LEU A 170 5.40 -8.83 -14.31
C LEU A 170 5.30 -7.91 -15.54
N PHE A 171 5.17 -6.60 -15.33
CA PHE A 171 5.09 -5.61 -16.42
C PHE A 171 6.39 -5.47 -17.20
N VAL A 172 7.53 -5.76 -16.57
CA VAL A 172 8.84 -5.73 -17.24
C VAL A 172 8.98 -6.87 -18.26
N HIS A 173 8.25 -7.98 -18.06
CA HIS A 173 8.22 -9.11 -18.98
C HIS A 173 7.25 -8.92 -20.16
N HIS A 174 6.52 -7.81 -20.23
CA HIS A 174 5.67 -7.52 -21.38
C HIS A 174 6.50 -7.26 -22.63
N LYS A 175 5.95 -7.63 -23.79
CA LYS A 175 6.61 -7.42 -25.08
C LYS A 175 6.93 -5.95 -25.29
N ASN A 176 8.20 -5.64 -25.49
CA ASN A 176 8.71 -4.29 -25.74
C ASN A 176 8.39 -3.28 -24.62
N GLN A 177 7.98 -3.72 -23.41
CA GLN A 177 7.73 -2.85 -22.24
C GLN A 177 6.91 -1.58 -22.59
N THR A 178 5.91 -1.71 -23.47
CA THR A 178 5.28 -0.53 -24.12
C THR A 178 4.56 0.32 -23.08
N LEU A 179 3.82 -0.29 -22.16
CA LEU A 179 3.16 0.42 -21.05
C LEU A 179 4.17 1.21 -20.22
N LEU A 180 5.25 0.57 -19.78
CA LEU A 180 6.27 1.20 -18.93
C LEU A 180 7.00 2.33 -19.66
N TYR A 181 7.34 2.13 -20.93
CA TYR A 181 7.93 3.17 -21.76
C TYR A 181 7.05 4.41 -21.80
N ASN A 182 5.77 4.25 -22.13
CA ASN A 182 4.85 5.39 -22.27
C ASN A 182 4.57 6.07 -20.92
N LEU A 183 4.34 5.31 -19.85
CA LEU A 183 4.12 5.89 -18.52
C LEU A 183 5.35 6.70 -18.05
N PHE A 184 6.57 6.19 -18.24
CA PHE A 184 7.77 6.93 -17.84
C PHE A 184 8.06 8.11 -18.78
N ASP A 185 7.84 7.99 -20.08
CA ASP A 185 7.97 9.10 -21.03
C ASP A 185 7.01 10.25 -20.68
N ILE A 186 5.76 9.92 -20.34
CA ILE A 186 4.77 10.90 -19.88
C ILE A 186 5.18 11.51 -18.54
N SER A 187 5.74 10.73 -17.62
CA SER A 187 6.25 11.24 -16.34
C SER A 187 7.44 12.21 -16.51
N GLN A 188 8.13 12.18 -17.66
CA GLN A 188 9.15 13.19 -18.00
C GLN A 188 8.55 14.43 -18.66
N SER A 189 7.38 14.30 -19.30
CA SER A 189 6.68 15.42 -19.91
C SER A 189 6.00 16.27 -18.82
N ALA A 190 6.23 17.58 -18.84
CA ALA A 190 5.64 18.52 -17.86
C ALA A 190 4.18 18.91 -18.17
N GLN A 191 3.50 18.19 -19.07
CA GLN A 191 2.17 18.60 -19.57
C GLN A 191 1.04 18.18 -18.63
N THR A 192 1.15 17.00 -18.02
CA THR A 192 0.17 16.47 -17.07
C THR A 192 0.92 15.94 -15.85
N PRO A 193 0.55 16.35 -14.62
CA PRO A 193 1.17 15.87 -13.40
C PRO A 193 0.85 14.39 -13.20
N VAL A 194 1.83 13.54 -13.48
CA VAL A 194 1.71 12.09 -13.41
C VAL A 194 2.77 11.55 -12.47
N THR A 195 2.34 10.78 -11.47
CA THR A 195 3.24 10.00 -10.62
C THR A 195 3.10 8.51 -10.90
N VAL A 196 4.22 7.82 -11.10
CA VAL A 196 4.26 6.38 -11.31
C VAL A 196 5.02 5.71 -10.17
N ILE A 197 4.33 4.90 -9.38
CA ILE A 197 4.91 4.11 -8.28
C ILE A 197 4.84 2.64 -8.64
N GLY A 198 6.00 1.99 -8.78
CA GLY A 198 6.08 0.53 -8.93
C GLY A 198 6.39 -0.16 -7.61
N LEU A 199 5.67 -1.22 -7.29
CA LEU A 199 5.93 -2.10 -6.14
C LEU A 199 6.52 -3.42 -6.64
N THR A 200 7.67 -3.83 -6.12
CA THR A 200 8.26 -5.13 -6.46
C THR A 200 8.99 -5.77 -5.29
N CYS A 201 9.15 -7.09 -5.35
CA CYS A 201 10.05 -7.83 -4.48
C CYS A 201 11.39 -8.16 -5.12
N ARG A 202 11.58 -7.87 -6.41
CA ARG A 202 12.83 -8.15 -7.13
C ARG A 202 13.83 -7.01 -6.93
N GLN A 203 15.05 -7.35 -6.49
CA GLN A 203 16.11 -6.35 -6.28
C GLN A 203 16.82 -5.97 -7.59
N ASP A 204 16.91 -6.90 -8.54
CA ASP A 204 17.52 -6.77 -9.87
C ASP A 204 16.57 -6.14 -10.91
N ILE A 205 15.45 -5.56 -10.49
CA ILE A 205 14.40 -5.07 -11.38
C ILE A 205 14.89 -4.03 -12.40
N LEU A 206 15.87 -3.20 -12.02
CA LEU A 206 16.45 -2.18 -12.90
C LEU A 206 17.32 -2.74 -14.02
N GLU A 207 17.77 -3.99 -13.90
CA GLU A 207 18.56 -4.67 -14.93
C GLU A 207 17.66 -5.27 -16.01
N LEU A 208 16.43 -5.62 -15.64
CA LEU A 208 15.42 -6.17 -16.54
C LEU A 208 14.76 -5.10 -17.43
N LEU A 209 14.86 -3.82 -17.05
CA LEU A 209 14.37 -2.71 -17.87
C LEU A 209 15.23 -2.52 -19.12
N GLU A 210 14.58 -2.37 -20.28
CA GLU A 210 15.27 -1.99 -21.51
C GLU A 210 15.96 -0.63 -21.35
N LYS A 211 17.09 -0.42 -22.03
CA LYS A 211 17.87 0.83 -21.93
C LYS A 211 17.03 2.10 -22.15
N ARG A 212 16.09 2.06 -23.11
CA ARG A 212 15.20 3.19 -23.43
C ARG A 212 14.16 3.50 -22.36
N VAL A 213 13.74 2.50 -21.59
CA VAL A 213 12.79 2.63 -20.47
C VAL A 213 13.55 3.06 -19.22
N LYS A 214 14.69 2.41 -18.94
CA LYS A 214 15.58 2.73 -17.83
C LYS A 214 16.05 4.19 -17.87
N SER A 215 16.40 4.71 -19.05
CA SER A 215 16.80 6.11 -19.23
C SER A 215 15.70 7.12 -18.91
N ARG A 216 14.42 6.70 -18.97
CA ARG A 216 13.27 7.57 -18.71
C ARG A 216 12.82 7.55 -17.25
N PHE A 217 13.19 6.51 -16.53
CA PHE A 217 12.94 6.38 -15.10
C PHE A 217 13.74 7.42 -14.32
N SER A 218 13.15 8.00 -13.27
CA SER A 218 13.78 9.03 -12.41
C SER A 218 14.95 8.50 -11.56
N HIS A 219 15.22 7.20 -11.61
CA HIS A 219 16.19 6.48 -10.78
C HIS A 219 15.92 6.55 -9.26
N ARG A 220 14.71 6.94 -8.82
CA ARG A 220 14.36 6.96 -7.40
C ARG A 220 13.93 5.58 -6.90
N GLN A 221 14.74 4.98 -6.05
CA GLN A 221 14.46 3.70 -5.42
C GLN A 221 14.27 3.85 -3.92
N ILE A 222 13.19 3.28 -3.41
CA ILE A 222 12.88 3.23 -1.98
C ILE A 222 12.99 1.77 -1.55
N TYR A 223 14.05 1.46 -0.82
CA TYR A 223 14.26 0.11 -0.30
C TYR A 223 13.54 -0.05 1.04
N LEU A 224 12.61 -1.01 1.09
CA LEU A 224 11.95 -1.47 2.29
C LEU A 224 12.58 -2.79 2.70
N MET A 225 13.59 -2.70 3.56
CA MET A 225 14.21 -3.86 4.18
C MET A 225 13.68 -4.00 5.61
N ASN A 226 13.38 -5.22 6.03
CA ASN A 226 12.95 -5.50 7.39
C ASN A 226 14.18 -5.44 8.31
N SER A 227 14.58 -4.23 8.70
CA SER A 227 15.74 -3.97 9.55
C SER A 227 15.40 -4.01 11.05
N PHE A 228 14.42 -4.82 11.44
CA PHE A 228 13.99 -4.91 12.83
C PHE A 228 15.00 -5.71 13.64
N ASP A 229 15.35 -5.20 14.82
CA ASP A 229 15.98 -5.99 15.86
C ASP A 229 14.95 -6.87 16.57
N PHE A 230 15.40 -7.97 17.19
CA PHE A 230 14.50 -8.82 17.97
C PHE A 230 13.75 -8.05 19.07
N LYS A 231 14.40 -7.08 19.70
CA LYS A 231 13.76 -6.18 20.68
C LYS A 231 12.63 -5.36 20.07
N GLN A 232 12.82 -4.87 18.84
CA GLN A 232 11.78 -4.16 18.10
C GLN A 232 10.66 -5.13 17.69
N TYR A 233 10.99 -6.36 17.30
CA TYR A 233 10.02 -7.39 16.97
C TYR A 233 9.09 -7.72 18.15
N ILE A 234 9.63 -7.86 19.37
CA ILE A 234 8.82 -8.02 20.60
C ILE A 234 7.95 -6.77 20.84
N LYS A 235 8.48 -5.57 20.62
CA LYS A 235 7.70 -4.34 20.75
C LYS A 235 6.52 -4.32 19.77
N ILE A 236 6.74 -4.76 18.52
CA ILE A 236 5.68 -4.85 17.52
C ILE A 236 4.63 -5.88 17.98
N PHE A 237 5.05 -7.06 18.43
CA PHE A 237 4.14 -8.06 18.99
C PHE A 237 3.24 -7.50 20.10
N LYS A 238 3.81 -6.73 21.04
CA LYS A 238 3.06 -6.04 22.09
C LYS A 238 2.04 -5.05 21.52
N GLU A 239 2.51 -4.14 20.65
CA GLU A 239 1.65 -3.10 20.07
C GLU A 239 0.51 -3.72 19.25
N GLN A 240 0.77 -4.81 18.52
CA GLN A 240 -0.21 -5.51 17.70
C GLN A 240 -1.30 -6.22 18.53
N LEU A 241 -0.98 -6.75 19.71
CA LEU A 241 -1.95 -7.38 20.61
C LEU A 241 -2.61 -6.39 21.57
N SER A 242 -2.02 -5.21 21.78
CA SER A 242 -2.58 -4.19 22.66
C SER A 242 -3.86 -3.57 22.12
N LEU A 243 -4.78 -3.24 23.02
CA LEU A 243 -6.02 -2.56 22.69
C LEU A 243 -5.83 -1.04 22.66
N PRO A 244 -6.48 -0.34 21.72
CA PRO A 244 -6.42 1.12 21.64
C PRO A 244 -7.14 1.77 22.82
N ALA A 245 -6.82 3.04 23.08
CA ALA A 245 -7.45 3.82 24.15
C ALA A 245 -8.94 4.11 23.89
N GLU A 246 -9.42 4.03 22.64
CA GLU A 246 -10.84 4.22 22.31
C GLU A 246 -11.73 2.99 22.64
N PHE A 247 -11.21 2.00 23.38
CA PHE A 247 -11.98 0.82 23.75
C PHE A 247 -13.06 1.16 24.81
N PRO A 248 -14.30 0.67 24.68
CA PRO A 248 -15.40 1.06 25.57
C PRO A 248 -15.15 0.77 27.06
N ASP A 249 -14.48 -0.35 27.37
CA ASP A 249 -14.19 -0.77 28.75
C ASP A 249 -12.71 -0.52 29.11
N GLU A 250 -12.39 0.67 29.61
CA GLU A 250 -11.02 1.05 29.99
C GLU A 250 -10.38 0.06 30.98
N SER A 251 -11.12 -0.35 32.02
CA SER A 251 -10.61 -1.28 33.04
C SER A 251 -10.30 -2.68 32.49
N PHE A 252 -10.98 -3.09 31.42
CA PHE A 252 -10.72 -4.35 30.73
C PHE A 252 -9.51 -4.19 29.80
N ALA A 253 -9.42 -3.07 29.07
CA ALA A 253 -8.29 -2.77 28.20
C ALA A 253 -6.97 -2.72 28.97
N GLU A 254 -6.94 -2.10 30.16
CA GLU A 254 -5.76 -2.09 31.02
C GLU A 254 -5.36 -3.49 31.48
N LYS A 255 -6.31 -4.31 31.94
CA LYS A 255 -6.04 -5.70 32.33
C LYS A 255 -5.52 -6.54 31.17
N TRP A 256 -6.09 -6.36 29.98
CA TRP A 256 -5.64 -7.03 28.76
C TRP A 256 -4.22 -6.61 28.40
N ASN A 257 -3.94 -5.32 28.34
CA ASN A 257 -2.62 -4.78 27.99
C ASN A 257 -1.54 -5.21 29.01
N ASN A 258 -1.87 -5.28 30.30
CA ASN A 258 -0.99 -5.84 31.33
C ASN A 258 -0.76 -7.34 31.11
N SER A 259 -1.79 -8.09 30.73
CA SER A 259 -1.66 -9.52 30.41
C SER A 259 -0.76 -9.74 29.19
N VAL A 260 -0.89 -8.90 28.15
CA VAL A 260 -0.01 -8.91 26.97
C VAL A 260 1.44 -8.59 27.34
N GLN A 261 1.65 -7.64 28.26
CA GLN A 261 2.97 -7.32 28.78
C GLN A 261 3.59 -8.52 29.50
N HIS A 262 2.86 -9.20 30.38
CA HIS A 262 3.36 -10.41 31.04
C HIS A 262 3.65 -11.54 30.03
N LEU A 263 2.79 -11.72 29.04
CA LEU A 263 2.95 -12.74 28.00
C LEU A 263 4.21 -12.51 27.16
N SER A 264 4.58 -11.25 26.91
CA SER A 264 5.80 -10.91 26.19
C SER A 264 7.10 -11.20 26.96
N GLU A 265 7.02 -11.27 28.28
CA GLU A 265 8.15 -11.51 29.19
C GLU A 265 8.31 -13.01 29.48
N ASP A 266 7.31 -13.82 29.15
CA ASP A 266 7.36 -15.28 29.25
C ASP A 266 8.45 -15.83 28.32
N LYS A 267 9.33 -16.66 28.90
CA LYS A 267 10.44 -17.29 28.20
C LYS A 267 9.97 -18.22 27.08
N THR A 268 8.87 -18.94 27.28
CA THR A 268 8.31 -19.85 26.26
C THR A 268 7.86 -19.07 25.02
N VAL A 269 7.22 -17.93 25.23
CA VAL A 269 6.77 -17.05 24.15
C VAL A 269 7.96 -16.40 23.46
N GLN A 270 8.95 -15.92 24.23
CA GLN A 270 10.17 -15.35 23.65
C GLN A 270 10.93 -16.37 22.80
N ASP A 271 11.05 -17.62 23.24
CA ASP A 271 11.72 -18.68 22.49
C ASP A 271 10.98 -18.95 21.15
N VAL A 272 9.64 -18.99 21.17
CA VAL A 272 8.83 -19.13 19.95
C VAL A 272 9.01 -17.93 19.02
N LEU A 273 8.90 -16.70 19.54
CA LEU A 273 9.09 -15.47 18.76
C LEU A 273 10.52 -15.36 18.21
N GLN A 274 11.52 -15.83 18.94
CA GLN A 274 12.91 -15.84 18.51
C GLN A 274 13.12 -16.84 17.37
N ASN A 275 12.57 -18.05 17.48
CA ASN A 275 12.59 -19.02 16.38
C ASN A 275 11.90 -18.45 15.13
N LEU A 276 10.75 -17.82 15.29
CA LEU A 276 10.03 -17.17 14.19
C LEU A 276 10.84 -16.04 13.56
N PHE A 277 11.48 -15.19 14.37
CA PHE A 277 12.31 -14.09 13.89
C PHE A 277 13.55 -14.58 13.14
N GLN A 278 14.15 -15.70 13.58
CA GLN A 278 15.27 -16.34 12.90
C GLN A 278 14.86 -16.94 11.56
N HIS A 279 13.67 -17.53 11.46
CA HIS A 279 13.14 -18.13 10.23
C HIS A 279 12.56 -17.09 9.25
N SER A 280 11.79 -16.13 9.75
CA SER A 280 11.12 -15.11 8.98
C SER A 280 11.12 -13.78 9.72
N LYS A 281 11.80 -12.78 9.15
CA LYS A 281 11.76 -11.40 9.64
C LYS A 281 10.51 -10.65 9.16
N ASP A 282 9.42 -11.36 8.86
CA ASP A 282 8.20 -10.80 8.27
C ASP A 282 7.11 -10.62 9.32
N LEU A 283 6.43 -9.47 9.27
CA LEU A 283 5.29 -9.18 10.15
C LEU A 283 4.05 -9.97 9.74
N ARG A 284 3.95 -10.38 8.46
CA ARG A 284 2.85 -11.22 8.01
C ARG A 284 2.86 -12.60 8.68
N SER A 285 4.04 -13.22 8.81
CA SER A 285 4.19 -14.49 9.53
C SER A 285 3.79 -14.35 11.00
N LEU A 286 4.10 -13.21 11.62
CA LEU A 286 3.67 -12.91 12.99
C LEU A 286 2.14 -12.87 13.08
N HIS A 287 1.49 -12.10 12.19
CA HIS A 287 0.03 -11.99 12.18
C HIS A 287 -0.66 -13.35 11.96
N LEU A 288 -0.08 -14.23 11.12
CA LEU A 288 -0.63 -15.55 10.87
C LEU A 288 -0.69 -16.43 12.13
N ILE A 289 0.27 -16.27 13.05
CA ILE A 289 0.34 -17.06 14.29
C ILE A 289 -0.56 -16.47 15.39
N LEU A 290 -0.89 -15.19 15.26
CA LEU A 290 -1.75 -14.48 16.21
C LEU A 290 -3.26 -14.66 15.94
N VAL A 291 -3.64 -15.27 14.81
CA VAL A 291 -5.03 -15.54 14.39
C VAL A 291 -5.46 -16.95 14.75
#